data_AF-A0A432PUJ7-F1
#
_entry.id   AF-A0A432PUJ7-F1
#
_cell.length_a   1.000
_cell.length_b   1.000
_cell.length_c   1.000
_cell.angle_alpha   90.00
_cell.angle_beta   90.00
_cell.angle_gamma   90.00
#
_symmetry.space_group_name_H-M   'P 1'
#
loop_
_entity.id
_entity.type
_entity.pdbx_description
1 polymer ?
#
loop_
_entity_poly.entity_id
_entity_poly.type
_entity_poly.pdbx_seq_one_letter_code
_entity_poly.pdbx_strand_id
1 'polypeptide(L)'
;MRYKLPSLILLPLLFSFSFSDVSLFELGRIIYKKHCSTCHGKDRIGLTAPPLIPQFLKGKSEDYLFRVVKNGIPASQMPAFPNLRSDTEIKAIITYIKTPVKVKYTFADIKKSFTLLKGKRKNYEIKNLKNLTVAVDKIGKILILEGANVLDTFKFKNVHGGVKFSIKNH
;
A
#
# COMPACT_ATOMS: atom_id res chain seq x y z
N MET A 1 -58.85 27.60 -31.68
CA MET A 1 -58.28 26.39 -31.03
C MET A 1 -57.20 26.84 -30.05
N ARG A 2 -57.45 26.70 -28.74
CA ARG A 2 -56.51 27.02 -27.66
C ARG A 2 -55.85 25.71 -27.21
N TYR A 3 -54.56 25.53 -27.44
CA TYR A 3 -53.81 24.40 -26.88
C TYR A 3 -53.34 24.75 -25.48
N LYS A 4 -53.79 23.98 -24.47
CA LYS A 4 -53.28 24.03 -23.10
C LYS A 4 -51.94 23.27 -23.06
N LEU A 5 -50.88 23.95 -22.62
CA LEU A 5 -49.62 23.30 -22.22
C LEU A 5 -49.79 22.62 -20.85
N PRO A 6 -49.33 21.37 -20.65
CA PRO A 6 -49.39 20.74 -19.34
C PRO A 6 -48.23 21.23 -18.46
N SER A 7 -48.54 21.40 -17.18
CA SER A 7 -47.60 21.70 -16.11
C SER A 7 -46.50 20.64 -16.04
N LEU A 8 -45.26 21.01 -16.37
CA LEU A 8 -44.08 20.15 -16.19
C LEU A 8 -43.63 20.26 -14.72
N ILE A 9 -44.04 19.31 -13.90
CA ILE A 9 -43.56 19.16 -12.52
C ILE A 9 -42.10 18.71 -12.59
N LEU A 10 -41.18 19.58 -12.15
CA LEU A 10 -39.76 19.28 -11.97
C LEU A 10 -39.60 18.35 -10.75
N LEU A 11 -39.63 17.03 -10.97
CA LEU A 11 -39.37 16.03 -9.94
C LEU A 11 -37.88 16.11 -9.55
N PRO A 12 -37.52 16.46 -8.30
CA PRO A 12 -36.11 16.46 -7.91
C PRO A 12 -35.65 15.02 -7.92
N LEU A 13 -34.62 14.72 -8.71
CA LEU A 13 -33.93 13.44 -8.68
C LEU A 13 -33.25 13.32 -7.31
N LEU A 14 -33.98 12.81 -6.32
CA LEU A 14 -33.48 12.49 -4.99
C LEU A 14 -32.42 11.40 -5.16
N PHE A 15 -31.16 11.80 -5.25
CA PHE A 15 -30.03 10.89 -5.14
C PHE A 15 -30.06 10.37 -3.69
N SER A 16 -30.72 9.23 -3.48
CA SER A 16 -30.84 8.57 -2.18
C SER A 16 -29.47 8.08 -1.73
N PHE A 17 -28.68 8.98 -1.15
CA PHE A 17 -27.47 8.62 -0.44
C PHE A 17 -27.90 7.91 0.84
N SER A 18 -27.79 6.58 0.86
CA SER A 18 -28.29 5.73 1.93
C SER A 18 -27.48 5.97 3.21
N PHE A 19 -28.15 6.29 4.33
CA PHE A 19 -27.51 6.51 5.64
C PHE A 19 -26.61 5.35 6.09
N SER A 20 -26.90 4.13 5.61
CA SER A 20 -26.14 2.92 5.91
C SER A 20 -24.67 2.98 5.44
N ASP A 21 -24.38 3.65 4.33
CA ASP A 21 -23.03 3.69 3.75
C ASP A 21 -22.07 4.56 4.58
N VAL A 22 -22.58 5.65 5.14
CA VAL A 22 -21.83 6.53 6.05
C VAL A 22 -21.42 5.76 7.31
N SER A 23 -22.30 4.90 7.81
CA SER A 23 -22.03 4.09 9.01
C SER A 23 -20.93 3.04 8.78
N LEU A 24 -20.94 2.35 7.63
CA LEU A 24 -19.92 1.35 7.30
C LEU A 24 -18.57 1.98 7.03
N PHE A 25 -18.53 3.12 6.34
CA PHE A 25 -17.29 3.85 6.11
C PHE A 25 -16.61 4.24 7.43
N GLU A 26 -17.37 4.81 8.35
CA GLU A 26 -16.83 5.30 9.63
C GLU A 26 -16.38 4.14 10.53
N LEU A 27 -17.19 3.07 10.61
CA LEU A 27 -16.80 1.84 11.28
C LEU A 27 -15.50 1.26 10.70
N GLY A 28 -15.42 1.15 9.37
CA GLY A 28 -14.24 0.66 8.66
C GLY A 28 -13.00 1.50 8.93
N ARG A 29 -13.14 2.83 8.98
CA ARG A 29 -12.06 3.77 9.30
C ARG A 29 -11.54 3.56 10.72
N ILE A 30 -12.42 3.37 11.71
CA ILE A 30 -12.04 3.14 13.12
C ILE A 30 -11.26 1.82 13.23
N ILE A 31 -11.80 0.75 12.66
CA ILE A 31 -11.18 -0.57 12.69
C ILE A 31 -9.83 -0.57 11.97
N TYR A 32 -9.78 0.04 10.78
CA TYR A 32 -8.55 0.20 10.02
C TYR A 32 -7.45 0.89 10.83
N LYS A 33 -7.79 2.00 11.51
CA LYS A 33 -6.83 2.71 12.37
C LYS A 33 -6.29 1.82 13.48
N LYS A 34 -7.15 1.03 14.12
CA LYS A 34 -6.78 0.17 15.24
C LYS A 34 -5.91 -1.03 14.83
N HIS A 35 -6.18 -1.62 13.66
CA HIS A 35 -5.61 -2.93 13.31
C HIS A 35 -4.67 -2.92 12.09
N CYS A 36 -4.90 -2.03 11.12
CA CYS A 36 -4.22 -2.07 9.83
C CYS A 36 -3.16 -0.97 9.68
N SER A 37 -3.37 0.19 10.31
CA SER A 37 -2.59 1.41 10.05
C SER A 37 -1.12 1.32 10.45
N THR A 38 -0.75 0.44 11.40
CA THR A 38 0.65 0.24 11.82
C THR A 38 1.53 -0.26 10.68
N CYS A 39 0.99 -1.08 9.77
CA CYS A 39 1.74 -1.65 8.65
C CYS A 39 1.38 -0.97 7.31
N HIS A 40 0.11 -0.62 7.11
CA HIS A 40 -0.38 -0.04 5.85
C HIS A 40 -0.45 1.49 5.85
N GLY A 41 -0.04 2.13 6.95
CA GLY A 41 -0.03 3.58 7.13
C GLY A 41 -1.40 4.16 7.49
N LYS A 42 -1.42 5.26 8.25
CA LYS A 42 -2.65 5.96 8.64
C LYS A 42 -3.43 6.46 7.43
N ASP A 43 -2.72 6.88 6.39
CA ASP A 43 -3.30 7.40 5.15
C ASP A 43 -3.48 6.33 4.06
N ARG A 44 -3.30 5.05 4.41
CA ARG A 44 -3.36 3.89 3.50
C ARG A 44 -2.28 3.85 2.41
N ILE A 45 -1.26 4.69 2.50
CA ILE A 45 -0.18 4.80 1.52
C ILE A 45 0.96 3.79 1.69
N GLY A 46 0.83 2.85 2.64
CA GLY A 46 1.85 1.85 2.93
C GLY A 46 2.94 2.36 3.87
N LEU A 47 3.50 1.44 4.66
CA LEU A 47 4.70 1.65 5.48
C LEU A 47 5.61 0.44 5.30
N THR A 48 5.43 -0.58 6.14
CA THR A 48 6.10 -1.88 6.03
C THR A 48 5.31 -2.87 5.19
N ALA A 49 4.02 -2.59 4.95
CA ALA A 49 3.14 -3.34 4.05
C ALA A 49 2.65 -2.45 2.88
N PRO A 50 2.14 -3.05 1.78
CA PRO A 50 1.73 -2.31 0.59
C PRO A 50 0.58 -1.32 0.84
N PRO A 51 0.38 -0.30 -0.03
CA PRO A 51 -0.72 0.65 0.11
C PRO A 51 -2.09 -0.04 -0.07
N LEU A 52 -3.09 0.41 0.68
CA LEU A 52 -4.49 -0.05 0.62
C LEU A 52 -5.38 1.04 0.02
N ILE A 53 -5.08 1.39 -1.23
CA ILE A 53 -5.77 2.42 -2.01
C ILE A 53 -6.40 1.81 -3.26
N PRO A 54 -7.46 2.42 -3.84
CA PRO A 54 -8.19 1.83 -4.97
C PRO A 54 -7.30 1.46 -6.16
N GLN A 55 -6.27 2.27 -6.42
CA GLN A 55 -5.31 2.04 -7.50
C GLN A 55 -4.51 0.74 -7.30
N PHE A 56 -4.11 0.45 -6.05
CA PHE A 56 -3.35 -0.75 -5.71
C PHE A 56 -4.25 -1.99 -5.59
N LEU A 57 -5.51 -1.79 -5.22
CA LEU A 57 -6.51 -2.86 -5.08
C LEU A 57 -7.20 -3.21 -6.42
N LYS A 58 -6.81 -2.57 -7.53
CA LYS A 58 -7.40 -2.80 -8.85
C LYS A 58 -7.33 -4.29 -9.22
N GLY A 59 -8.46 -4.85 -9.64
CA GLY A 59 -8.58 -6.26 -10.01
C GLY A 59 -8.70 -7.24 -8.83
N LYS A 60 -8.71 -6.76 -7.58
CA LYS A 60 -9.05 -7.61 -6.41
C LYS A 60 -10.56 -7.57 -6.18
N SER A 61 -11.20 -8.74 -6.20
CA SER A 61 -12.63 -8.85 -5.87
C SER A 61 -12.87 -8.61 -4.38
N GLU A 62 -14.09 -8.22 -4.01
CA GLU A 62 -14.47 -8.06 -2.61
C GLU A 62 -14.34 -9.37 -1.83
N ASP A 63 -14.71 -10.50 -2.42
CA ASP A 63 -14.54 -11.82 -1.79
C ASP A 63 -13.08 -12.17 -1.53
N TYR A 64 -12.19 -11.80 -2.45
CA TYR A 64 -10.75 -11.96 -2.24
C TYR A 64 -10.29 -11.13 -1.05
N LEU A 65 -10.66 -9.84 -1.01
CA LEU A 65 -10.31 -8.94 0.09
C LEU A 65 -10.88 -9.43 1.42
N PHE A 66 -12.11 -9.94 1.40
CA PHE A 66 -12.78 -10.51 2.56
C PHE A 66 -11.99 -11.70 3.12
N ARG A 67 -11.62 -12.66 2.27
CA ARG A 67 -10.80 -13.81 2.69
C ARG A 67 -9.44 -13.38 3.23
N VAL A 68 -8.79 -12.42 2.58
CA VAL A 68 -7.47 -11.91 3.00
C VAL A 68 -7.56 -11.19 4.36
N VAL A 69 -8.57 -10.35 4.57
CA VAL A 69 -8.76 -9.66 5.87
C VAL A 69 -9.13 -10.66 6.96
N LYS A 70 -9.96 -11.66 6.65
CA LYS A 70 -10.38 -12.69 7.61
C LYS A 70 -9.22 -13.60 8.03
N ASN A 71 -8.48 -14.11 7.07
CA ASN A 71 -7.53 -15.21 7.26
C ASN A 71 -6.06 -14.78 7.23
N GLY A 72 -5.77 -13.52 6.91
CA GLY A 72 -4.42 -13.08 6.60
C GLY A 72 -3.90 -13.68 5.29
N ILE A 73 -2.59 -13.59 5.08
CA ILE A 73 -1.91 -14.21 3.93
C ILE A 73 -0.86 -15.20 4.47
N PRO A 74 -0.98 -16.51 4.18
CA PRO A 74 -0.02 -17.52 4.60
C PRO A 74 1.41 -17.19 4.16
N ALA A 75 2.40 -17.54 4.98
CA ALA A 75 3.82 -17.27 4.75
C ALA A 75 4.15 -15.78 4.53
N SER A 76 3.34 -14.87 5.09
CA SER A 76 3.57 -13.43 5.06
C SER A 76 3.42 -12.80 6.45
N GLN A 77 3.78 -11.52 6.56
CA GLN A 77 3.58 -10.73 7.77
C GLN A 77 2.15 -10.20 7.93
N MET A 78 1.22 -10.51 7.01
CA MET A 78 -0.17 -10.09 7.10
C MET A 78 -0.96 -11.09 7.95
N PRO A 79 -1.31 -10.76 9.21
CA PRO A 79 -1.94 -11.70 10.12
C PRO A 79 -3.42 -11.90 9.79
N ALA A 80 -3.99 -13.00 10.28
CA ALA A 80 -5.43 -13.11 10.45
C ALA A 80 -5.88 -12.16 11.57
N PHE A 81 -7.12 -11.67 11.50
CA PHE A 81 -7.71 -10.87 12.55
C PHE A 81 -8.89 -11.62 13.20
N PRO A 82 -8.63 -12.63 14.06
CA PRO A 82 -9.67 -13.47 14.66
C PRO A 82 -10.64 -12.70 15.56
N ASN A 83 -10.26 -11.49 15.97
CA ASN A 83 -11.08 -10.60 16.78
C ASN A 83 -12.03 -9.72 15.94
N LEU A 84 -11.90 -9.69 14.61
CA LEU A 84 -12.93 -9.15 13.72
C LEU A 84 -13.98 -10.25 13.56
N ARG A 85 -14.96 -10.24 14.45
CA ARG A 85 -15.88 -11.38 14.61
C ARG A 85 -17.07 -11.31 13.67
N SER A 86 -17.41 -10.12 13.16
CA SER A 86 -18.53 -9.99 12.25
C SER A 86 -18.09 -9.76 10.80
N ASP A 87 -18.79 -10.42 9.88
CA ASP A 87 -18.66 -10.15 8.44
C ASP A 87 -18.92 -8.66 8.12
N THR A 88 -19.73 -7.99 8.94
CA THR A 88 -20.00 -6.55 8.87
C THR A 88 -18.75 -5.70 9.10
N GLU A 89 -17.92 -6.03 10.09
CA GLU A 89 -16.66 -5.33 10.36
C GLU A 89 -15.67 -5.48 9.20
N ILE A 90 -15.57 -6.69 8.63
CA ILE A 90 -14.70 -6.94 7.49
C ILE A 90 -15.20 -6.17 6.25
N LYS A 91 -16.51 -6.22 5.99
CA LYS A 91 -17.13 -5.41 4.93
C LYS A 91 -16.89 -3.92 5.14
N ALA A 92 -17.00 -3.42 6.37
CA ALA A 92 -16.72 -2.03 6.71
C ALA A 92 -15.27 -1.64 6.36
N ILE A 93 -14.27 -2.47 6.71
CA ILE A 93 -12.88 -2.23 6.30
C ILE A 93 -12.76 -2.18 4.77
N ILE A 94 -13.36 -3.13 4.05
CA ILE A 94 -13.31 -3.20 2.59
C ILE A 94 -13.93 -1.95 1.96
N THR A 95 -15.11 -1.54 2.45
CA THR A 95 -15.76 -0.28 2.07
C THR A 95 -14.83 0.90 2.28
N TYR A 96 -14.18 1.00 3.44
CA TYR A 96 -13.24 2.08 3.75
C TYR A 96 -12.04 2.10 2.80
N ILE A 97 -11.33 0.97 2.61
CA ILE A 97 -10.09 0.92 1.81
C ILE A 97 -10.33 1.14 0.31
N LYS A 98 -11.55 0.83 -0.18
CA LYS A 98 -11.96 1.10 -1.57
C LYS A 98 -12.32 2.56 -1.84
N THR A 99 -12.37 3.42 -0.82
CA THR A 99 -12.57 4.86 -1.03
C THR A 99 -11.31 5.54 -1.55
N PRO A 100 -11.43 6.58 -2.40
CA PRO A 100 -10.30 7.41 -2.80
C PRO A 100 -9.56 8.01 -1.61
N VAL A 101 -8.23 8.07 -1.72
CA VAL A 101 -7.37 8.82 -0.80
C VAL A 101 -7.02 10.18 -1.41
N LYS A 102 -6.93 11.22 -0.57
CA LYS A 102 -6.32 12.49 -0.98
C LYS A 102 -4.82 12.43 -0.70
N VAL A 103 -4.06 11.82 -1.60
CA VAL A 103 -2.59 11.90 -1.55
C VAL A 103 -2.18 13.07 -2.43
N LYS A 104 -1.70 14.15 -1.81
CA LYS A 104 -1.01 15.23 -2.52
C LYS A 104 0.48 14.98 -2.41
N TYR A 105 1.08 14.50 -3.49
CA TYR A 105 2.53 14.50 -3.66
C TYR A 105 2.85 15.38 -4.87
N THR A 106 3.50 16.50 -4.61
CA THR A 106 3.73 17.57 -5.58
C THR A 106 5.21 17.63 -5.97
N PHE A 107 5.52 18.38 -7.03
CA PHE A 107 6.91 18.70 -7.36
C PHE A 107 7.65 19.39 -6.21
N ALA A 108 6.95 20.16 -5.36
CA ALA A 108 7.55 20.76 -4.18
C ALA A 108 7.97 19.68 -3.16
N ASP A 109 7.16 18.63 -2.99
CA ASP A 109 7.49 17.50 -2.11
C ASP A 109 8.67 16.69 -2.65
N ILE A 110 8.73 16.47 -3.97
CA ILE A 110 9.89 15.85 -4.63
C ILE A 110 11.14 16.66 -4.34
N LYS A 111 11.12 17.97 -4.63
CA LYS A 111 12.27 18.86 -4.38
C LYS A 111 12.70 18.87 -2.92
N LYS A 112 11.73 18.86 -1.99
CA LYS A 112 11.99 18.82 -0.54
C LYS A 112 12.65 17.50 -0.10
N SER A 113 12.28 16.38 -0.72
CA SER A 113 12.87 15.07 -0.43
C SER A 113 14.15 14.76 -1.21
N PHE A 114 14.45 15.52 -2.26
CA PHE A 114 15.62 15.30 -3.09
C PHE A 114 16.90 15.58 -2.29
N THR A 115 17.75 14.56 -2.19
CA THR A 115 19.06 14.68 -1.57
C THR A 115 20.12 14.27 -2.58
N LEU A 116 21.02 15.19 -2.94
CA LEU A 116 22.18 14.86 -3.75
C LEU A 116 23.28 14.28 -2.87
N LEU A 117 23.47 12.96 -2.95
CA LEU A 117 24.58 12.30 -2.28
C LEU A 117 25.89 12.65 -3.02
N LYS A 118 26.75 13.43 -2.37
CA LYS A 118 28.10 13.72 -2.87
C LYS A 118 29.05 12.63 -2.38
N GLY A 119 29.69 11.92 -3.30
CA GLY A 119 30.68 10.88 -2.99
C GLY A 119 31.68 10.74 -4.12
N LYS A 120 32.88 10.24 -3.80
CA LYS A 120 33.84 9.83 -4.83
C LYS A 120 33.32 8.54 -5.48
N ARG A 121 33.35 8.47 -6.81
CA ARG A 121 33.08 7.21 -7.51
C ARG A 121 34.14 6.21 -7.07
N LYS A 122 33.72 5.10 -6.47
CA LYS A 122 34.59 3.96 -6.23
C LYS A 122 34.73 3.19 -7.55
N ASN A 123 35.95 2.84 -7.92
CA ASN A 123 36.19 1.86 -8.97
C ASN A 123 36.17 0.47 -8.32
N TYR A 124 35.17 -0.35 -8.64
CA TYR A 124 35.03 -1.69 -8.07
C TYR A 124 35.73 -2.77 -8.89
N GLU A 125 36.44 -2.40 -9.97
CA GLU A 125 37.18 -3.34 -10.85
C GLU A 125 36.31 -4.51 -11.34
N ILE A 126 35.04 -4.23 -11.65
CA ILE A 126 34.06 -5.24 -12.09
C ILE A 126 34.59 -5.95 -13.34
N LYS A 127 34.74 -7.27 -13.25
CA LYS A 127 35.29 -8.10 -14.33
C LYS A 127 34.21 -8.54 -15.32
N ASN A 128 33.00 -8.82 -14.83
CA ASN A 128 31.86 -9.27 -15.60
C ASN A 128 30.56 -8.70 -15.05
N LEU A 129 29.98 -7.74 -15.78
CA LEU A 129 28.72 -7.09 -15.41
C LEU A 129 27.54 -8.08 -15.29
N LYS A 130 27.54 -9.20 -16.03
CA LYS A 130 26.49 -10.22 -15.96
C LYS A 130 26.49 -11.00 -14.63
N ASN A 131 27.61 -10.96 -13.91
CA ASN A 131 27.75 -11.59 -12.60
C ASN A 131 27.46 -10.62 -11.45
N LEU A 132 27.08 -9.38 -11.76
CA LEU A 132 26.76 -8.38 -10.76
C LEU A 132 25.39 -8.65 -10.15
N THR A 133 25.33 -8.79 -8.83
CA THR A 133 24.08 -8.98 -8.09
C THR A 133 23.96 -7.92 -6.99
N VAL A 134 22.78 -7.31 -6.89
CA VAL A 134 22.43 -6.42 -5.77
C VAL A 134 21.54 -7.21 -4.82
N ALA A 135 22.05 -7.51 -3.62
CA ALA A 135 21.32 -8.23 -2.59
C ALA A 135 20.93 -7.28 -1.45
N VAL A 136 19.81 -7.57 -0.81
CA VAL A 136 19.33 -6.81 0.36
C VAL A 136 19.24 -7.76 1.53
N ASP A 137 19.92 -7.45 2.64
CA ASP A 137 19.81 -8.26 3.84
C ASP A 137 18.50 -7.98 4.59
N LYS A 138 18.17 -8.81 5.58
CA LYS A 138 16.95 -8.65 6.39
C LYS A 138 16.92 -7.37 7.23
N ILE A 139 18.06 -6.73 7.46
CA ILE A 139 18.21 -5.52 8.29
C ILE A 139 18.39 -4.23 7.43
N GLY A 140 18.21 -4.33 6.10
CA GLY A 140 18.23 -3.19 5.18
C GLY A 140 19.62 -2.75 4.70
N LYS A 141 20.65 -3.61 4.80
CA LYS A 141 21.91 -3.40 4.09
C LYS A 141 21.77 -3.86 2.64
N ILE A 142 22.35 -3.08 1.74
CA ILE A 142 22.50 -3.42 0.33
C ILE A 142 23.93 -3.91 0.14
N LEU A 143 24.07 -5.08 -0.48
CA LEU A 143 25.33 -5.68 -0.86
C LEU A 143 25.45 -5.65 -2.39
N ILE A 144 26.61 -5.23 -2.87
CA ILE A 144 26.97 -5.33 -4.29
C ILE A 144 27.92 -6.52 -4.42
N LEU A 145 27.54 -7.51 -5.22
CA LEU A 145 28.23 -8.78 -5.37
C LEU A 145 28.68 -8.97 -6.82
N GLU A 146 29.85 -9.56 -7.02
CA GLU A 146 30.25 -10.18 -8.29
C GLU A 146 30.49 -11.67 -8.08
N GLY A 147 29.54 -12.51 -8.51
CA GLY A 147 29.51 -13.92 -8.12
C GLY A 147 29.40 -14.07 -6.60
N ALA A 148 30.40 -14.70 -5.96
CA ALA A 148 30.45 -14.86 -4.50
C ALA A 148 31.19 -13.71 -3.78
N ASN A 149 31.81 -12.78 -4.50
CA ASN A 149 32.62 -11.72 -3.91
C ASN A 149 31.77 -10.50 -3.56
N VAL A 150 31.90 -9.99 -2.33
CA VAL A 150 31.27 -8.73 -1.90
C VAL A 150 32.16 -7.56 -2.32
N LEU A 151 31.67 -6.71 -3.23
CA LEU A 151 32.36 -5.52 -3.71
C LEU A 151 32.13 -4.29 -2.83
N ASP A 152 30.92 -4.13 -2.30
CA ASP A 152 30.60 -3.06 -1.33
C ASP A 152 29.39 -3.42 -0.48
N THR A 153 29.23 -2.74 0.66
CA THR A 153 28.04 -2.82 1.50
C THR A 153 27.69 -1.46 2.06
N PHE A 154 26.43 -1.05 1.92
CA PHE A 154 25.94 0.21 2.47
C PHE A 154 24.54 0.07 3.05
N LYS A 155 24.21 0.94 4.00
CA LYS A 155 22.88 0.96 4.65
C LYS A 155 21.96 1.90 3.90
N PHE A 156 20.74 1.46 3.63
CA PHE A 156 19.71 2.32 3.09
C PHE A 156 18.41 2.13 3.86
N LYS A 157 17.75 3.23 4.25
CA LYS A 157 16.48 3.16 4.97
C LYS A 157 15.38 2.86 3.95
N ASN A 158 14.40 2.03 4.34
CA ASN A 158 13.19 1.75 3.55
C ASN A 158 13.43 1.09 2.18
N VAL A 159 14.36 0.12 2.11
CA VAL A 159 14.51 -0.71 0.91
C VAL A 159 13.31 -1.67 0.82
N HIS A 160 12.46 -1.48 -0.18
CA HIS A 160 11.31 -2.34 -0.47
C HIS A 160 11.54 -3.03 -1.82
N GLY A 161 12.08 -4.25 -1.80
CA GLY A 161 12.42 -5.03 -3.00
C GLY A 161 13.81 -5.65 -2.94
N GLY A 162 14.06 -6.63 -3.80
CA GLY A 162 15.30 -7.41 -3.84
C GLY A 162 15.17 -8.78 -3.15
N VAL A 163 15.97 -9.75 -3.61
CA VAL A 163 16.02 -11.07 -2.97
C VAL A 163 16.67 -10.92 -1.60
N LYS A 164 15.95 -11.36 -0.56
CA LYS A 164 16.38 -11.23 0.83
C LYS A 164 17.21 -12.43 1.25
N PHE A 165 18.44 -12.19 1.67
CA PHE A 165 19.33 -13.25 2.15
C PHE A 165 19.88 -12.96 3.55
N SER A 166 20.35 -14.00 4.21
CA SER A 166 21.10 -13.93 5.46
C SER A 166 22.41 -14.67 5.24
N ILE A 167 23.54 -13.96 5.31
CA ILE A 167 24.84 -14.61 5.34
C ILE A 167 24.95 -15.23 6.74
N LYS A 168 24.99 -16.57 6.82
CA LYS A 168 25.35 -17.23 8.08
C LYS A 168 26.85 -17.01 8.26
N ASN A 169 27.22 -16.29 9.31
CA ASN A 169 28.61 -16.28 9.75
C ASN A 169 28.92 -17.69 10.30
N HIS A 170 29.95 -18.33 9.76
CA HIS A 170 30.60 -19.48 10.39
C HIS A 170 31.46 -18.99 11.56
#